data_AF-A0A414S0P8-F1
#
_entry.id   AF-A0A414S0P8-F1
#
_cell.length_a   1.000
_cell.length_b   1.000
_cell.length_c   1.000
_cell.angle_alpha   90.00
_cell.angle_beta   90.00
_cell.angle_gamma   90.00
#
_symmetry.space_group_name_H-M   'P 1'
#
loop_
_entity.id
_entity.type
_entity.pdbx_description
1 polymer ?
#
loop_
_entity_poly.entity_id
_entity_poly.type
_entity_poly.pdbx_seq_one_letter_code
_entity_poly.pdbx_strand_id
1 'polypeptide(L)'
;MEMEKMIELIDAVSKSDLTGFKYEEEGIKLHLSKKENTCYVTENLSAPVNAVTTSAAEIKKAAEGDQISGTSAEETPVGNVVESPLVGTFYAAPAEDAESFVKVGDRVEKGQTLGIVEAMKLMNEIESDYSGTVAEILVNNQEGVEYGQPLFRIV
;
A
#
# COMPACT_ATOMS: atom_id res chain seq x y z
N MET A 1 24.81 -19.36 -13.14
CA MET A 1 24.47 -20.60 -12.40
C MET A 1 23.83 -21.61 -13.34
N GLU A 2 24.22 -22.88 -13.27
CA GLU A 2 23.56 -23.99 -13.99
C GLU A 2 22.18 -24.26 -13.34
N MET A 3 21.13 -24.50 -14.13
CA MET A 3 19.76 -24.71 -13.63
C MET A 3 19.65 -25.79 -12.54
N GLU A 4 20.51 -26.81 -12.60
CA GLU A 4 20.54 -27.92 -11.64
C GLU A 4 20.84 -27.45 -10.21
N LYS A 5 21.74 -26.48 -10.04
CA LYS A 5 22.10 -25.90 -8.73
C LYS A 5 20.97 -25.07 -8.13
N MET A 6 20.09 -24.53 -8.98
CA MET A 6 18.94 -23.73 -8.54
C MET A 6 17.85 -24.61 -7.92
N ILE A 7 17.62 -25.80 -8.50
CA ILE A 7 16.67 -26.79 -7.96
C ILE A 7 17.16 -27.29 -6.60
N GLU A 8 18.45 -27.61 -6.48
CA GLU A 8 19.05 -28.05 -5.21
C GLU A 8 18.91 -26.99 -4.10
N LEU A 9 19.08 -25.70 -4.45
CA LEU A 9 18.90 -24.59 -3.51
C LEU A 9 17.44 -24.46 -3.05
N ILE A 10 16.48 -24.57 -3.98
CA ILE A 10 15.04 -24.55 -3.65
C ILE A 10 14.69 -25.72 -2.72
N ASP A 11 15.21 -26.92 -3.01
CA ASP A 11 14.96 -28.12 -2.22
C ASP A 11 15.57 -28.03 -0.81
N ALA A 12 16.78 -27.48 -0.69
CA ALA A 12 17.44 -27.24 0.59
C ALA A 12 16.70 -26.18 1.43
N VAL A 13 16.23 -25.10 0.80
CA VAL A 13 15.42 -24.06 1.46
C VAL A 13 14.06 -24.62 1.88
N SER A 14 13.44 -25.47 1.06
CA SER A 14 12.17 -26.13 1.37
C SER A 14 12.28 -27.11 2.55
N LYS A 15 13.41 -27.83 2.65
CA LYS A 15 13.71 -28.75 3.77
C LYS A 15 14.19 -28.06 5.04
N SER A 16 14.49 -26.77 4.96
CA SER A 16 14.91 -25.96 6.12
C SER A 16 13.73 -25.15 6.70
N ASP A 17 13.88 -24.70 7.94
CA ASP A 17 12.95 -23.78 8.61
C ASP A 17 13.14 -22.31 8.18
N LEU A 18 13.73 -22.09 7.01
CA LEU A 18 14.03 -20.76 6.50
C LEU A 18 12.75 -20.07 6.06
N THR A 19 12.47 -18.92 6.67
CA THR A 19 11.33 -18.05 6.33
C THR A 19 11.65 -17.13 5.15
N GLY A 20 12.93 -16.85 4.90
CA GLY A 20 13.40 -16.04 3.78
C GLY A 20 14.88 -16.26 3.44
N PHE A 21 15.23 -16.11 2.17
CA PHE A 21 16.58 -16.26 1.62
C PHE A 21 16.81 -15.19 0.55
N LYS A 22 17.92 -14.44 0.67
CA LYS A 22 18.33 -13.39 -0.28
C LYS A 22 19.73 -13.69 -0.80
N TYR A 23 19.92 -13.61 -2.11
CA TYR A 23 21.21 -13.81 -2.78
C TYR A 23 21.44 -12.75 -3.86
N GLU A 24 22.66 -12.22 -3.96
CA GLU A 24 23.05 -11.20 -4.94
C GLU A 24 24.45 -11.51 -5.49
N GLU A 25 24.57 -11.73 -6.81
CA GLU A 25 25.83 -11.94 -7.51
C GLU A 25 25.73 -11.50 -8.97
N GLU A 26 26.74 -10.77 -9.48
CA GLU A 26 26.85 -10.36 -10.89
C GLU A 26 25.58 -9.73 -11.50
N GLY A 27 24.82 -8.99 -10.69
CA GLY A 27 23.57 -8.31 -11.11
C GLY A 27 22.31 -9.15 -10.98
N ILE A 28 22.39 -10.41 -10.54
CA ILE A 28 21.25 -11.29 -10.31
C ILE A 28 20.86 -11.21 -8.83
N LYS A 29 19.64 -10.78 -8.54
CA LYS A 29 19.05 -10.74 -7.19
C LYS A 29 17.97 -11.81 -7.06
N LEU A 30 18.15 -12.74 -6.12
CA LEU A 30 17.23 -13.82 -5.85
C LEU A 30 16.67 -13.68 -4.43
N HIS A 31 15.34 -13.63 -4.31
CA HIS A 31 14.63 -13.56 -3.03
C HIS A 31 13.61 -14.70 -2.95
N LEU A 32 13.83 -15.65 -2.05
CA LEU A 32 12.91 -16.75 -1.74
C LEU A 32 12.30 -16.48 -0.36
N SER A 33 11.01 -16.68 -0.18
CA SER A 33 10.34 -16.57 1.12
C SER A 33 9.30 -17.68 1.27
N LYS A 34 9.22 -18.27 2.46
CA LYS A 34 8.30 -19.37 2.78
C LYS A 34 7.10 -18.78 3.53
N LYS A 35 6.16 -18.22 2.77
CA LYS A 35 4.84 -17.80 3.22
C LYS A 35 3.90 -17.90 2.02
N GLU A 36 2.65 -18.27 2.28
CA GLU A 36 1.64 -18.56 1.24
C GLU A 36 1.56 -17.40 0.24
N ASN A 37 1.91 -17.71 -1.01
CA ASN A 37 1.83 -16.93 -2.26
C ASN A 37 2.66 -15.63 -2.43
N THR A 38 3.64 -15.75 -3.35
CA THR A 38 4.16 -14.77 -4.32
C THR A 38 5.62 -14.33 -4.11
N CYS A 39 6.46 -14.65 -5.11
CA CYS A 39 7.85 -14.23 -5.24
C CYS A 39 7.97 -13.20 -6.39
N TYR A 40 8.50 -12.01 -6.08
CA TYR A 40 8.76 -10.95 -7.06
C TYR A 40 10.27 -10.71 -7.20
N VAL A 41 10.73 -10.65 -8.46
CA VAL A 41 12.09 -10.26 -8.85
C VAL A 41 12.05 -8.77 -9.16
N THR A 42 12.81 -7.96 -8.42
CA THR A 42 12.90 -6.51 -8.64
C THR A 42 14.29 -6.17 -9.16
N GLU A 43 14.37 -5.72 -10.41
CA GLU A 43 15.55 -5.05 -10.96
C GLU A 43 15.63 -3.62 -10.41
N ASN A 44 16.82 -3.21 -9.98
CA ASN A 44 17.05 -1.92 -9.32
C ASN A 44 17.78 -0.98 -10.29
N LEU A 45 17.14 0.16 -10.64
CA LEU A 45 17.81 1.29 -11.30
C LEU A 45 17.99 2.42 -10.27
N SER A 46 19.23 2.64 -9.90
CA SER A 46 19.69 3.77 -9.09
C SER A 46 19.70 5.07 -9.93
N ALA A 47 19.27 6.19 -9.35
CA ALA A 47 19.64 7.52 -9.83
C ALA A 47 20.05 8.43 -8.65
N PRO A 48 21.15 9.19 -8.77
CA PRO A 48 21.75 9.95 -7.67
C PRO A 48 21.10 11.32 -7.43
N VAL A 49 21.32 11.76 -6.19
CA VAL A 49 21.07 13.06 -5.58
C VAL A 49 21.39 14.28 -6.45
N ASN A 50 20.59 15.34 -6.30
CA ASN A 50 21.07 16.70 -6.53
C ASN A 50 20.49 17.65 -5.46
N ALA A 51 21.39 18.30 -4.74
CA ALA A 51 21.12 19.24 -3.67
C ALA A 51 21.48 20.68 -4.09
N VAL A 52 20.87 21.65 -3.41
CA VAL A 52 21.24 23.08 -3.28
C VAL A 52 20.86 23.97 -4.49
N THR A 53 20.36 25.22 -4.39
CA THR A 53 20.54 26.31 -3.42
C THR A 53 19.37 27.33 -3.41
N THR A 54 19.20 27.94 -2.25
CA THR A 54 18.50 29.15 -1.80
C THR A 54 18.46 30.37 -2.75
N SER A 55 17.32 31.10 -2.75
CA SER A 55 17.34 32.57 -2.65
C SER A 55 16.08 33.07 -1.93
N ALA A 56 16.32 33.89 -0.90
CA ALA A 56 15.34 34.53 -0.03
C ALA A 56 15.00 35.95 -0.51
N ALA A 57 13.79 36.41 -0.18
CA ALA A 57 13.34 37.78 0.13
C ALA A 57 11.83 37.90 -0.22
N GLU A 58 10.92 38.54 0.52
CA GLU A 58 10.96 39.26 1.80
C GLU A 58 9.48 39.45 2.27
N ILE A 59 9.24 39.07 3.52
CA ILE A 59 8.45 39.74 4.57
C ILE A 59 7.39 40.78 4.15
N LYS A 60 6.11 40.49 4.46
CA LYS A 60 5.20 41.48 5.08
C LYS A 60 4.50 40.87 6.29
N LYS A 61 4.67 41.58 7.41
CA LYS A 61 4.14 41.34 8.76
C LYS A 61 3.00 42.32 9.02
N ALA A 62 1.87 41.82 9.54
CA ALA A 62 0.84 42.45 10.39
C ALA A 62 -0.46 41.63 10.23
N ALA A 63 -1.26 41.27 11.23
CA ALA A 63 -1.29 41.47 12.68
C ALA A 63 -2.12 40.28 13.22
N GLU A 64 -1.65 39.59 14.26
CA GLU A 64 -2.16 39.71 15.63
C GLU A 64 -3.65 39.37 15.79
N GLY A 65 -3.87 38.15 16.26
CA GLY A 65 -5.16 37.60 16.68
C GLY A 65 -4.88 36.43 17.61
N ASP A 66 -4.68 36.74 18.88
CA ASP A 66 -4.61 35.82 20.01
C ASP A 66 -5.91 35.02 20.10
N GLN A 67 -5.83 33.69 19.96
CA GLN A 67 -6.81 32.71 20.46
C GLN A 67 -6.08 31.39 20.79
N ILE A 68 -5.60 31.33 22.03
CA ILE A 68 -5.80 30.27 23.02
C ILE A 68 -6.33 28.90 22.51
N SER A 69 -5.49 27.89 22.73
CA SER A 69 -5.84 26.51 23.14
C SER A 69 -6.74 25.67 22.22
N GLY A 70 -6.07 24.75 21.54
CA GLY A 70 -6.66 23.50 21.08
C GLY A 70 -5.53 22.57 20.70
N THR A 71 -4.86 21.97 21.71
CA THR A 71 -4.24 20.67 21.47
C THR A 71 -5.41 19.74 21.15
N SER A 72 -5.75 19.63 19.86
CA SER A 72 -6.53 18.50 19.42
C SER A 72 -5.61 17.33 19.70
N ALA A 73 -5.89 16.61 20.79
CA ALA A 73 -5.55 15.21 20.81
C ALA A 73 -6.09 14.69 19.48
N GLU A 74 -5.19 14.30 18.57
CA GLU A 74 -5.56 13.37 17.52
C GLU A 74 -6.13 12.17 18.27
N GLU A 75 -7.46 12.11 18.39
CA GLU A 75 -8.13 10.85 18.62
C GLU A 75 -7.66 9.99 17.47
N THR A 76 -6.71 9.09 17.76
CA THR A 76 -6.32 8.03 16.84
C THR A 76 -7.63 7.37 16.42
N PRO A 77 -8.07 7.53 15.16
CA PRO A 77 -9.40 7.11 14.77
C PRO A 77 -9.53 5.63 15.08
N VAL A 78 -10.41 5.30 16.02
CA VAL A 78 -10.59 3.92 16.47
C VAL A 78 -11.14 3.11 15.30
N GLY A 79 -10.46 2.02 14.96
CA GLY A 79 -10.87 1.14 13.87
C GLY A 79 -9.66 0.46 13.22
N ASN A 80 -9.93 -0.62 12.49
CA ASN A 80 -8.95 -1.30 11.67
C ASN A 80 -8.87 -0.61 10.32
N VAL A 81 -7.66 -0.35 9.84
CA VAL A 81 -7.44 0.28 8.54
C VAL A 81 -7.12 -0.79 7.50
N VAL A 82 -7.79 -0.70 6.35
CA VAL A 82 -7.45 -1.47 5.15
C VAL A 82 -6.65 -0.56 4.24
N GLU A 83 -5.42 -0.98 3.91
CA GLU A 83 -4.45 -0.22 3.12
C GLU A 83 -4.35 -0.77 1.69
N SER A 84 -3.85 0.04 0.76
CA SER A 84 -3.60 -0.40 -0.61
C SER A 84 -2.38 -1.35 -0.67
N PRO A 85 -2.52 -2.56 -1.19
CA PRO A 85 -1.42 -3.50 -1.34
C PRO A 85 -0.53 -3.18 -2.56
N LEU A 86 -0.90 -2.19 -3.38
CA LEU A 86 -0.23 -1.86 -4.63
C LEU A 86 -0.41 -0.38 -5.00
N VAL A 87 0.44 0.12 -5.90
CA VAL A 87 0.35 1.48 -6.45
C VAL A 87 -0.52 1.46 -7.70
N GLY A 88 -1.49 2.36 -7.81
CA GLY A 88 -2.42 2.35 -8.95
C GLY A 88 -3.51 3.41 -8.86
N THR A 89 -4.63 3.17 -9.54
CA THR A 89 -5.83 4.02 -9.50
C THR A 89 -6.96 3.28 -8.80
N PHE A 90 -7.56 3.88 -7.77
CA PHE A 90 -8.66 3.28 -7.03
C PHE A 90 -10.00 3.44 -7.76
N TYR A 91 -10.81 2.39 -7.77
CA TYR A 91 -12.16 2.37 -8.28
C TYR A 91 -13.13 1.82 -7.22
N ALA A 92 -14.17 2.59 -6.94
CA ALA A 92 -15.18 2.23 -5.94
C ALA A 92 -16.19 1.18 -6.45
N ALA A 93 -16.27 0.94 -7.76
CA ALA A 93 -17.24 0.09 -8.43
C ALA A 93 -16.55 -0.81 -9.48
N PRO A 94 -17.14 -1.97 -9.83
CA PRO A 94 -16.56 -2.88 -10.83
C PRO A 94 -16.59 -2.33 -12.27
N ALA A 95 -17.41 -1.32 -12.54
CA ALA A 95 -17.52 -0.63 -13.82
C ALA A 95 -18.07 0.80 -13.59
N GLU A 96 -17.95 1.68 -14.59
CA GLU A 96 -18.36 3.08 -14.50
C GLU A 96 -19.86 3.29 -14.19
N ASP A 97 -20.72 2.41 -14.71
CA ASP A 97 -22.18 2.46 -14.51
C ASP A 97 -22.68 1.49 -13.40
N ALA A 98 -21.77 0.81 -12.70
CA ALA A 98 -22.13 -0.13 -11.64
C ALA A 98 -22.20 0.56 -10.27
N GLU A 99 -22.94 -0.07 -9.34
CA GLU A 99 -22.92 0.39 -7.95
C GLU A 99 -21.56 0.14 -7.30
N SER A 100 -21.20 1.02 -6.35
CA SER A 100 -20.01 0.83 -5.53
C SER A 100 -20.09 -0.47 -4.75
N PHE A 101 -18.94 -1.14 -4.57
CA PHE A 101 -18.83 -2.38 -3.80
C PHE A 101 -19.34 -2.22 -2.37
N VAL A 102 -19.02 -1.10 -1.73
CA VAL A 102 -19.44 -0.75 -0.37
C VAL A 102 -19.71 0.75 -0.25
N LYS A 103 -20.53 1.12 0.74
CA LYS A 103 -20.79 2.50 1.15
C LYS A 103 -20.53 2.63 2.67
N VAL A 104 -20.33 3.86 3.14
CA VAL A 104 -20.19 4.13 4.57
C VAL A 104 -21.46 3.66 5.31
N GLY A 105 -21.27 2.89 6.38
CA GLY A 105 -22.33 2.26 7.15
C GLY A 105 -22.64 0.81 6.75
N ASP A 106 -22.11 0.32 5.63
CA ASP A 106 -22.32 -1.06 5.22
C ASP A 106 -21.54 -2.04 6.11
N ARG A 107 -22.12 -3.22 6.33
CA ARG A 107 -21.46 -4.32 7.03
C ARG A 107 -20.63 -5.13 6.03
N VAL A 108 -19.39 -5.43 6.40
CA VAL A 108 -18.42 -6.18 5.59
C VAL A 108 -17.87 -7.38 6.34
N GLU A 109 -17.56 -8.44 5.60
CA GLU A 109 -16.89 -9.63 6.13
C GLU A 109 -15.43 -9.70 5.68
N LYS A 110 -14.62 -10.50 6.39
CA LYS A 110 -13.24 -10.74 6.00
C LYS A 110 -13.20 -11.44 4.63
N GLY A 111 -12.39 -10.94 3.71
CA GLY A 111 -12.31 -11.40 2.32
C GLY A 111 -13.33 -10.75 1.39
N GLN A 112 -14.23 -9.89 1.89
CA GLN A 112 -15.18 -9.19 1.02
C GLN A 112 -14.47 -8.07 0.24
N THR A 113 -14.75 -7.99 -1.07
CA THR A 113 -14.26 -6.91 -1.94
C THR A 113 -14.85 -5.56 -1.53
N LEU A 114 -13.98 -4.59 -1.29
CA LEU A 114 -14.29 -3.21 -0.93
C LEU A 114 -14.12 -2.24 -2.10
N GLY A 115 -13.28 -2.60 -3.07
CA GLY A 115 -12.95 -1.77 -4.22
C GLY A 115 -11.96 -2.46 -5.13
N ILE A 116 -11.51 -1.76 -6.16
CA ILE A 116 -10.49 -2.24 -7.10
C ILE A 116 -9.36 -1.21 -7.15
N VAL A 117 -8.12 -1.66 -7.30
CA VAL A 117 -7.01 -0.80 -7.70
C VAL A 117 -6.46 -1.28 -9.04
N GLU A 118 -6.51 -0.40 -10.04
CA GLU A 118 -5.92 -0.63 -11.35
C GLU A 118 -4.41 -0.36 -11.31
N ALA A 119 -3.60 -1.37 -11.61
CA ALA A 119 -2.17 -1.21 -11.80
C ALA A 119 -1.72 -1.93 -13.07
N MET A 120 -1.04 -1.21 -13.96
CA MET A 120 -0.57 -1.76 -15.25
C MET A 120 -1.69 -2.45 -16.07
N LYS A 121 -2.90 -1.87 -16.08
CA LYS A 121 -4.12 -2.42 -16.73
C LYS A 121 -4.70 -3.69 -16.09
N LEU A 122 -4.20 -4.09 -14.92
CA LEU A 122 -4.78 -5.17 -14.12
C LEU A 122 -5.68 -4.58 -13.05
N MET A 123 -6.93 -5.04 -13.01
CA MET A 123 -7.92 -4.68 -12.00
C MET A 123 -7.77 -5.62 -10.81
N ASN A 124 -7.06 -5.18 -9.77
CA ASN A 124 -6.85 -5.98 -8.57
C ASN A 124 -7.91 -5.65 -7.52
N GLU A 125 -8.59 -6.67 -7.02
CA GLU A 125 -9.59 -6.51 -5.96
C GLU A 125 -8.92 -6.18 -4.63
N ILE A 126 -9.51 -5.23 -3.90
CA ILE A 126 -9.13 -4.88 -2.53
C ILE A 126 -10.12 -5.58 -1.60
N GLU A 127 -9.65 -6.57 -0.86
CA GLU A 127 -10.46 -7.33 0.08
C GLU A 127 -10.30 -6.79 1.51
N SER A 128 -11.34 -6.92 2.33
CA SER A 128 -11.26 -6.57 3.74
C SER A 128 -10.51 -7.63 4.54
N ASP A 129 -9.48 -7.23 5.30
CA ASP A 129 -8.84 -8.11 6.29
C ASP A 129 -9.67 -8.33 7.56
N TYR A 130 -10.72 -7.52 7.74
CA TYR A 130 -11.51 -7.41 8.95
C TYR A 130 -13.00 -7.60 8.66
N SER A 131 -13.74 -8.07 9.65
CA SER A 131 -15.21 -8.06 9.62
C SER A 131 -15.71 -6.92 10.51
N GLY A 132 -16.70 -6.16 10.06
CA GLY A 132 -17.18 -4.98 10.77
C GLY A 132 -18.09 -4.10 9.92
N THR A 133 -18.13 -2.82 10.24
CA THR A 133 -18.86 -1.80 9.48
C THR A 133 -17.90 -0.78 8.89
N VAL A 134 -18.15 -0.37 7.64
CA VAL A 134 -17.38 0.69 6.98
C VAL A 134 -17.65 2.01 7.70
N ALA A 135 -16.69 2.46 8.51
CA ALA A 135 -16.79 3.74 9.20
C ALA A 135 -16.45 4.91 8.28
N GLU A 136 -15.48 4.72 7.37
CA GLU A 136 -15.00 5.78 6.49
C GLU A 136 -14.34 5.19 5.25
N ILE A 137 -14.51 5.88 4.11
CA ILE A 137 -13.78 5.63 2.87
C ILE A 137 -12.79 6.80 2.72
N LEU A 138 -11.49 6.49 2.73
CA LEU A 138 -10.38 7.45 2.86
C LEU A 138 -9.80 7.87 1.50
N VAL A 139 -10.39 7.37 0.41
CA VAL A 139 -9.92 7.56 -0.98
C VAL A 139 -11.10 7.91 -1.88
N ASN A 140 -10.89 8.77 -2.88
CA ASN A 140 -11.92 9.07 -3.86
C ASN A 140 -11.89 8.10 -5.04
N ASN A 141 -13.05 7.92 -5.69
CA ASN A 141 -13.11 7.15 -6.95
C ASN A 141 -12.23 7.81 -8.02
N GLN A 142 -11.46 6.99 -8.75
CA GLN A 142 -10.48 7.39 -9.77
C GLN A 142 -9.27 8.17 -9.21
N GLU A 143 -9.02 8.10 -7.91
CA GLU A 143 -7.85 8.70 -7.29
C GLU A 143 -6.62 7.77 -7.40
N GLY A 144 -5.44 8.36 -7.57
CA GLY A 144 -4.18 7.62 -7.51
C GLY A 144 -3.86 7.21 -6.07
N VAL A 145 -3.45 5.96 -5.87
CA VAL A 145 -3.10 5.40 -4.57
C VAL A 145 -1.70 4.82 -4.55
N GLU A 146 -1.04 4.92 -3.40
CA GLU A 146 0.30 4.38 -3.15
C GLU A 146 0.26 3.10 -2.31
N TYR A 147 1.37 2.35 -2.30
CA TYR A 147 1.50 1.17 -1.44
C TYR A 147 1.42 1.56 0.04
N GLY A 148 0.58 0.87 0.80
CA GLY A 148 0.34 1.16 2.22
C GLY A 148 -0.57 2.37 2.45
N GLN A 149 -1.11 3.00 1.41
CA GLN A 149 -2.04 4.12 1.59
C GLN A 149 -3.35 3.62 2.21
N PRO A 150 -3.84 4.23 3.30
CA PRO A 150 -5.14 3.91 3.88
C PRO A 150 -6.29 4.13 2.88
N LEU A 151 -7.16 3.13 2.71
CA LEU A 151 -8.31 3.18 1.80
C LEU A 151 -9.64 3.15 2.56
N PHE A 152 -9.74 2.33 3.61
CA PHE A 152 -10.97 2.18 4.39
C PHE A 152 -10.68 2.09 5.88
N ARG A 153 -11.62 2.59 6.69
CA ARG A 153 -11.66 2.35 8.14
C ARG A 153 -12.84 1.45 8.48
N ILE A 154 -12.58 0.32 9.12
CA ILE A 154 -13.57 -0.67 9.54
C ILE A 154 -13.65 -0.71 11.07
N VAL A 155 -14.87 -0.70 11.62
CA VAL A 155 -15.14 -0.74 13.08
C VAL A 155 -16.00 -1.93 13.49
#